data_AF-A0A1F7XC63-F1
#
_entry.id   AF-A0A1F7XC63-F1
#
_cell.length_a   1.000
_cell.length_b   1.000
_cell.length_c   1.000
_cell.angle_alpha   90.00
_cell.angle_beta   90.00
_cell.angle_gamma   90.00
#
_symmetry.space_group_name_H-M   'P 1'
#
loop_
_entity.id
_entity.type
_entity.pdbx_description
1 polymer ?
#
loop_
_entity_poly.entity_id
_entity_poly.type
_entity_poly.pdbx_seq_one_letter_code
_entity_poly.pdbx_strand_id
1 'polypeptide(L)'
;MDDDLASIQNQSNQTAPSPDQKTDWNKILIGISVFGLILLVSGISFAIGRSNQKEVVPTPTPTPLPTQPIIPSPKPRPEDDQPKAETPTPTPKILSKTLSGDKNLDGFQSSNGGGNLTLDIRAGRNVNLVTRGFVSFDISSLPKTSTITEVTLRLYQAKTVGNPYGSGGNLIVDHLKFEDNLENADYGAPALLSSFATLSTNAAVEWKEVDVKSEVMDDLSNSRSLSQYRIHFNTENTGGDVIGDFVYIESADNSEATGNTPQLVIKYY
;
A
#
# COMPACT_ATOMS: atom_id res chain seq x y z
N MET A 1 -8.75 -74.07 5.20
CA MET A 1 -7.53 -74.88 5.10
C MET A 1 -6.55 -74.04 4.32
N ASP A 2 -5.68 -73.24 4.90
CA ASP A 2 -5.20 -73.07 6.28
C ASP A 2 -4.76 -71.60 6.38
N ASP A 3 -5.25 -70.84 7.35
CA ASP A 3 -4.51 -70.45 8.56
C ASP A 3 -3.08 -69.94 8.28
N ASP A 4 -2.89 -68.62 8.32
CA ASP A 4 -1.65 -68.07 8.89
C ASP A 4 -1.88 -66.73 9.58
N LEU A 5 -1.78 -66.80 10.91
CA LEU A 5 -1.86 -65.75 11.91
C LEU A 5 -0.45 -65.53 12.48
N ALA A 6 0.09 -64.32 12.39
CA ALA A 6 1.08 -63.68 13.30
C ALA A 6 1.72 -62.49 12.55
N SER A 7 2.09 -61.34 13.13
CA SER A 7 2.34 -60.98 14.52
C SER A 7 2.15 -59.46 14.68
N ILE A 8 1.42 -59.04 15.71
CA ILE A 8 1.38 -57.64 16.15
C ILE A 8 2.49 -57.46 17.18
N GLN A 9 3.57 -56.75 16.84
CA GLN A 9 4.55 -56.29 17.81
C GLN A 9 4.11 -54.95 18.40
N ASN A 10 3.79 -55.00 19.69
CA ASN A 10 3.41 -53.88 20.54
C ASN A 10 4.70 -53.27 21.13
N GLN A 11 5.17 -52.12 20.61
CA GLN A 11 6.28 -51.37 21.19
C GLN A 11 5.73 -50.24 22.07
N SER A 12 5.70 -50.49 23.39
CA SER A 12 5.50 -49.47 24.42
C SER A 12 6.80 -48.67 24.58
N ASN A 13 6.88 -47.49 23.94
CA ASN A 13 7.94 -46.52 24.23
C ASN A 13 7.68 -45.87 25.59
N GLN A 14 8.45 -46.30 26.60
CA GLN A 14 8.59 -45.59 27.88
C GLN A 14 9.39 -44.30 27.66
N THR A 15 8.73 -43.16 27.79
CA THR A 15 9.38 -41.85 27.82
C THR A 15 10.04 -41.64 29.18
N ALA A 16 11.36 -41.49 29.20
CA ALA A 16 12.13 -41.14 30.39
C ALA A 16 11.73 -39.74 30.91
N PRO A 17 11.80 -39.49 32.24
CA PRO A 17 11.52 -38.18 32.81
C PRO A 17 12.56 -37.15 32.36
N SER A 18 12.06 -36.00 31.90
CA SER A 18 12.85 -34.84 31.49
C SER A 18 13.70 -34.30 32.64
N PRO A 19 14.97 -33.92 32.39
CA PRO A 19 15.80 -33.30 33.42
C PRO A 19 15.27 -31.91 33.81
N ASP A 20 15.38 -31.66 35.11
CA ASP A 20 14.98 -30.47 35.86
C ASP A 20 15.55 -29.18 35.25
N GLN A 21 14.66 -28.26 34.86
CA GLN A 21 15.01 -27.02 34.16
C GLN A 21 15.46 -25.98 35.19
N LYS A 22 16.77 -25.96 35.48
CA LYS A 22 17.38 -24.98 36.39
C LYS A 22 17.29 -23.56 35.81
N THR A 23 16.49 -22.71 36.44
CA THR A 23 16.32 -21.30 36.08
C THR A 23 17.64 -20.53 36.24
N ASP A 24 18.17 -20.03 35.12
CA ASP A 24 19.40 -19.23 35.06
C ASP A 24 19.17 -17.79 35.56
N TRP A 25 19.39 -17.57 36.86
CA TRP A 25 19.21 -16.28 37.54
C TRP A 25 20.10 -15.14 37.00
N ASN A 26 21.19 -15.46 36.29
CA ASN A 26 22.07 -14.45 35.68
C ASN A 26 21.39 -13.68 34.52
N LYS A 27 20.35 -14.25 33.90
CA LYS A 27 19.57 -13.56 32.86
C LYS A 27 18.56 -12.55 33.43
N ILE A 28 18.11 -12.75 34.67
CA ILE A 28 17.15 -11.86 35.34
C ILE A 28 17.85 -10.58 35.84
N LEU A 29 19.11 -10.67 36.28
CA LEU A 29 19.86 -9.51 36.77
C LEU A 29 20.27 -8.53 35.65
N ILE A 30 20.47 -9.00 34.41
CA ILE A 30 20.79 -8.13 33.26
C ILE A 30 19.56 -7.31 32.82
N GLY A 31 18.34 -7.85 32.95
CA GLY A 31 17.10 -7.14 32.58
C GLY A 31 16.81 -5.90 33.42
N ILE A 32 17.16 -5.92 34.72
CA ILE A 32 16.90 -4.79 35.64
C ILE A 32 17.87 -3.62 35.38
N SER A 33 19.11 -3.90 34.96
CA SER A 33 20.12 -2.87 34.66
C SER A 33 19.79 -2.05 33.41
N VAL A 34 19.16 -2.64 32.39
CA VAL A 34 18.79 -1.93 31.15
C VAL A 34 17.55 -1.05 31.37
N PHE A 35 16.60 -1.48 32.19
CA PHE A 35 15.39 -0.70 32.47
C PHE A 35 15.68 0.58 33.29
N GLY A 36 16.66 0.54 34.19
CA GLY A 36 17.11 1.71 34.96
C GLY A 36 17.79 2.79 34.10
N LEU A 37 18.46 2.41 33.01
CA LEU A 37 19.15 3.35 32.12
C LEU A 37 18.16 4.10 31.20
N ILE A 38 17.07 3.45 30.79
CA ILE A 38 16.04 4.04 29.90
C ILE A 38 15.24 5.15 30.60
N LEU A 39 15.03 5.05 31.92
CA LEU A 39 14.33 6.09 32.70
C LEU A 39 15.19 7.34 32.96
N LEU A 40 16.52 7.25 32.92
CA LEU A 40 17.40 8.43 33.09
C LEU A 40 17.56 9.25 31.81
N VAL A 41 17.44 8.65 30.62
CA VAL A 41 17.54 9.38 29.33
C VAL A 41 16.23 10.12 29.01
N SER A 42 15.09 9.58 29.41
CA SER A 42 13.78 10.21 29.15
C SER A 42 13.50 11.45 30.01
N GLY A 43 14.15 11.61 31.16
CA GLY A 43 14.03 12.81 32.02
C GLY A 43 14.71 14.07 31.45
N ILE A 44 15.75 13.93 30.63
CA ILE A 44 16.53 15.08 30.12
C ILE A 44 15.87 15.70 28.87
N SER A 45 15.11 14.93 28.09
CA SER A 45 14.49 15.42 26.84
C SER A 45 13.27 16.33 27.05
N PHE A 46 12.63 16.35 28.23
CA PHE A 46 11.46 17.19 28.48
C PHE A 46 11.81 18.65 28.80
N ALA A 47 13.05 18.95 29.21
CA ALA A 47 13.44 20.29 29.66
C ALA A 47 13.87 21.24 28.52
N ILE A 48 14.21 20.73 27.33
CA ILE A 48 14.81 21.54 26.24
C ILE A 48 13.77 21.96 25.18
N GLY A 49 12.56 21.38 25.19
CA GLY A 49 11.54 21.60 24.16
C GLY A 49 10.62 22.82 24.32
N ARG A 50 10.87 23.75 25.25
CA ARG A 50 9.94 24.85 25.56
C ARG A 50 10.28 26.24 24.97
N SER A 51 11.35 26.39 24.19
CA SER A 51 11.89 27.72 23.84
C SER A 51 11.56 28.27 22.44
N ASN A 52 10.79 27.60 21.57
CA ASN A 52 10.59 28.07 20.19
C ASN A 52 9.11 28.32 19.83
N GLN A 53 8.43 29.22 20.55
CA GLN A 53 7.23 29.86 20.00
C GLN A 53 7.68 30.89 18.96
N LYS A 54 7.61 30.51 17.68
CA LYS A 54 7.75 31.45 16.57
C LYS A 54 6.59 32.45 16.62
N GLU A 55 6.99 33.72 16.59
CA GLU A 55 6.16 34.90 16.45
C GLU A 55 5.09 34.71 15.36
N VAL A 56 3.82 34.87 15.72
CA VAL A 56 2.70 34.80 14.78
C VAL A 56 2.73 36.09 13.96
N VAL A 57 3.24 36.00 12.73
CA VAL A 57 3.17 37.09 11.76
C VAL A 57 1.70 37.38 11.47
N PRO A 58 1.22 38.64 11.60
CA PRO A 58 -0.17 38.98 11.34
C PRO A 58 -0.53 38.67 9.88
N THR A 59 -1.65 37.97 9.70
CA THR A 59 -2.26 37.72 8.39
C THR A 59 -2.46 39.06 7.66
N PRO A 60 -1.95 39.22 6.41
CA PRO A 60 -2.13 40.45 5.67
C PRO A 60 -3.62 40.73 5.44
N THR A 61 -4.05 41.92 5.85
CA THR A 61 -5.37 42.47 5.57
C THR A 61 -5.61 42.45 4.05
N PRO A 62 -6.75 41.92 3.57
CA PRO A 62 -7.04 41.88 2.13
C PRO A 62 -7.02 43.29 1.55
N THR A 63 -6.16 43.49 0.55
CA THR A 63 -6.11 44.73 -0.23
C THR A 63 -7.44 44.87 -0.98
N PRO A 64 -8.11 46.03 -0.92
CA PRO A 64 -9.36 46.26 -1.63
C PRO A 64 -9.15 46.06 -3.14
N LEU A 65 -10.04 45.27 -3.74
CA LEU A 65 -10.06 45.01 -5.18
C LEU A 65 -10.24 46.34 -5.93
N PRO A 66 -9.42 46.64 -6.96
CA PRO A 66 -9.57 47.86 -7.74
C PRO A 66 -10.97 47.95 -8.35
N THR A 67 -11.68 49.03 -8.03
CA THR A 67 -12.93 49.39 -8.69
C THR A 67 -12.66 49.53 -10.19
N GLN A 68 -13.18 48.59 -10.98
CA GLN A 68 -13.04 48.66 -12.44
C GLN A 68 -13.74 49.93 -12.95
N PRO A 69 -13.10 50.71 -13.84
CA PRO A 69 -13.74 51.86 -14.46
C PRO A 69 -14.95 51.41 -15.27
N ILE A 70 -16.05 52.15 -15.08
CA ILE A 70 -17.31 51.95 -15.78
C ILE A 70 -17.05 52.16 -17.27
N ILE A 71 -16.97 51.07 -18.03
CA ILE A 71 -16.83 51.12 -19.48
C ILE A 71 -18.17 51.64 -20.06
N PRO A 72 -18.15 52.72 -20.86
CA PRO A 72 -19.36 53.23 -21.48
C PRO A 72 -19.98 52.18 -22.41
N SER A 73 -21.31 52.06 -22.30
CA SER A 73 -22.12 51.10 -23.03
C SER A 73 -21.87 51.21 -24.54
N PRO A 74 -21.48 50.12 -25.23
CA PRO A 74 -21.26 50.14 -26.67
C PRO A 74 -22.55 50.45 -27.42
N LYS A 75 -22.43 51.33 -28.41
CA LYS A 75 -23.47 51.74 -29.35
C LYS A 75 -24.13 50.50 -30.00
N PRO A 76 -25.46 50.45 -30.15
CA PRO A 76 -26.15 49.31 -30.74
C PRO A 76 -25.63 49.06 -32.16
N ARG A 77 -25.07 47.86 -32.36
CA ARG A 77 -24.63 47.36 -33.67
C ARG A 77 -25.87 46.82 -34.41
N PRO A 78 -26.04 47.11 -35.71
CA PRO A 78 -27.15 46.61 -36.50
C PRO A 78 -27.23 45.09 -36.46
N GLU A 79 -28.46 44.64 -36.24
CA GLU A 79 -28.92 43.31 -35.90
C GLU A 79 -29.29 42.57 -37.20
N ASP A 80 -28.30 42.00 -37.90
CA ASP A 80 -28.60 41.28 -39.16
C ASP A 80 -27.73 40.03 -39.42
N ASP A 81 -26.94 39.58 -38.44
CA ASP A 81 -26.16 38.33 -38.52
C ASP A 81 -26.15 37.63 -37.15
N GLN A 82 -27.32 37.21 -36.66
CA GLN A 82 -27.38 36.34 -35.48
C GLN A 82 -26.89 34.93 -35.87
N PRO A 83 -25.74 34.46 -35.33
CA PRO A 83 -25.26 33.11 -35.60
C PRO A 83 -26.33 32.12 -35.15
N LYS A 84 -26.70 31.21 -36.04
CA LYS A 84 -27.63 30.11 -35.78
C LYS A 84 -27.18 29.42 -34.48
N ALA A 85 -28.01 29.48 -33.44
CA ALA A 85 -27.69 28.93 -32.13
C ALA A 85 -27.25 27.47 -32.29
N GLU A 86 -25.98 27.20 -32.00
CA GLU A 86 -25.44 25.85 -32.08
C GLU A 86 -26.24 24.97 -31.12
N THR A 87 -26.75 23.85 -31.64
CA THR A 87 -27.45 22.87 -30.81
C THR A 87 -26.45 22.31 -29.80
N PRO A 88 -26.76 22.32 -28.49
CA PRO A 88 -25.81 21.85 -27.50
C PRO A 88 -25.46 20.38 -27.76
N THR A 89 -24.17 20.08 -27.91
CA THR A 89 -23.67 18.71 -28.01
C THR A 89 -24.02 17.98 -26.70
N PRO A 90 -24.64 16.78 -26.75
CA PRO A 90 -24.97 16.04 -25.54
C PRO A 90 -23.71 15.76 -24.71
N THR A 91 -23.74 16.04 -23.41
CA THR A 91 -22.67 15.69 -22.49
C THR A 91 -22.60 14.16 -22.35
N PRO A 92 -21.44 13.51 -22.60
CA PRO A 92 -21.29 12.08 -22.41
C PRO A 92 -21.60 11.66 -20.97
N LYS A 93 -22.32 10.53 -20.81
CA LYS A 93 -22.61 9.96 -19.49
C LYS A 93 -21.38 9.19 -18.99
N ILE A 94 -20.87 9.57 -17.82
CA ILE A 94 -19.78 8.84 -17.17
C ILE A 94 -20.31 7.55 -16.55
N LEU A 95 -19.66 6.44 -16.86
CA LEU A 95 -19.83 5.11 -16.30
C LEU A 95 -18.68 4.78 -15.34
N SER A 96 -18.90 3.82 -14.45
CA SER A 96 -17.87 3.32 -13.54
C SER A 96 -17.86 1.80 -13.49
N LYS A 97 -16.66 1.22 -13.45
CA LYS A 97 -16.42 -0.21 -13.29
C LYS A 97 -15.37 -0.42 -12.21
N THR A 98 -15.61 -1.38 -11.33
CA THR A 98 -14.65 -1.81 -10.32
C THR A 98 -14.17 -3.22 -10.64
N LEU A 99 -12.86 -3.40 -10.69
CA LEU A 99 -12.21 -4.70 -10.82
C LEU A 99 -11.65 -5.10 -9.45
N SER A 100 -11.77 -6.38 -9.11
CA SER A 100 -11.20 -6.97 -7.89
C SER A 100 -9.76 -7.44 -8.13
N GLY A 101 -8.95 -7.44 -7.08
CA GLY A 101 -7.60 -8.04 -7.12
C GLY A 101 -7.63 -9.54 -7.43
N ASP A 102 -6.56 -10.05 -8.04
CA ASP A 102 -6.39 -11.47 -8.33
C ASP A 102 -5.65 -12.18 -7.19
N LYS A 103 -6.39 -12.98 -6.42
CA LYS A 103 -5.85 -13.73 -5.28
C LYS A 103 -4.68 -14.66 -5.60
N ASN A 104 -4.50 -15.09 -6.86
CA ASN A 104 -3.37 -15.95 -7.22
C ASN A 104 -2.08 -15.15 -7.49
N LEU A 105 -2.18 -13.83 -7.58
CA LEU A 105 -1.11 -12.91 -7.95
C LEU A 105 -0.91 -11.77 -6.93
N ASP A 106 -1.76 -11.72 -5.91
CA ASP A 106 -1.66 -10.80 -4.79
C ASP A 106 -0.84 -11.44 -3.66
N GLY A 107 -0.18 -10.61 -2.85
CA GLY A 107 0.52 -11.08 -1.65
C GLY A 107 1.82 -10.34 -1.41
N PHE A 108 2.86 -11.06 -0.97
CA PHE A 108 4.18 -10.46 -0.74
C PHE A 108 5.33 -11.38 -1.11
N GLN A 109 6.46 -10.77 -1.45
CA GLN A 109 7.76 -11.42 -1.55
C GLN A 109 8.79 -10.67 -0.69
N SER A 110 9.80 -11.38 -0.21
CA SER A 110 10.82 -10.86 0.71
C SER A 110 12.23 -11.12 0.20
N SER A 111 13.17 -10.25 0.59
CA SER A 111 14.57 -10.28 0.15
C SER A 111 15.33 -11.57 0.47
N ASN A 112 14.80 -12.40 1.37
CA ASN A 112 15.41 -13.66 1.80
C ASN A 112 14.83 -14.90 1.10
N GLY A 113 14.02 -14.73 0.05
CA GLY A 113 13.39 -15.85 -0.66
C GLY A 113 11.99 -16.21 -0.18
N GLY A 114 11.52 -15.61 0.91
CA GLY A 114 10.20 -15.90 1.49
C GLY A 114 9.08 -15.10 0.83
N GLY A 115 7.87 -15.66 0.80
CA GLY A 115 6.69 -15.00 0.28
C GLY A 115 5.40 -15.74 0.64
N ASN A 116 4.26 -15.11 0.38
CA ASN A 116 2.96 -15.73 0.54
C ASN A 116 1.93 -15.09 -0.40
N LEU A 117 1.10 -15.91 -1.04
CA LEU A 117 0.02 -15.49 -1.94
C LEU A 117 -1.36 -15.48 -1.28
N THR A 118 -1.51 -16.20 -0.18
CA THR A 118 -2.79 -16.48 0.50
C THR A 118 -3.03 -15.64 1.75
N LEU A 119 -2.08 -14.76 2.08
CA LEU A 119 -2.12 -13.89 3.25
C LEU A 119 -2.26 -12.42 2.82
N ASP A 120 -1.96 -11.51 3.73
CA ASP A 120 -1.94 -10.07 3.51
C ASP A 120 -0.96 -9.67 2.40
N ILE A 121 -1.19 -8.48 1.83
CA ILE A 121 -0.16 -7.75 1.10
C ILE A 121 0.71 -7.04 2.15
N ARG A 122 2.00 -7.34 2.16
CA ARG A 122 2.92 -6.83 3.20
C ARG A 122 4.00 -5.94 2.62
N ALA A 123 4.28 -4.83 3.27
CA ALA A 123 5.42 -3.98 2.94
C ALA A 123 6.15 -3.53 4.21
N GLY A 124 7.47 -3.58 4.22
CA GLY A 124 8.27 -3.17 5.38
C GLY A 124 9.57 -3.93 5.53
N ARG A 125 10.10 -3.95 6.76
CA ARG A 125 11.42 -4.49 7.08
C ARG A 125 11.51 -5.02 8.48
N ASN A 126 12.44 -5.92 8.73
CA ASN A 126 12.95 -6.24 10.05
C ASN A 126 14.47 -6.44 10.00
N VAL A 127 15.05 -6.92 11.10
CA VAL A 127 16.51 -7.18 11.17
C VAL A 127 17.03 -8.17 10.11
N ASN A 128 16.18 -9.03 9.55
CA ASN A 128 16.57 -10.12 8.65
C ASN A 128 16.15 -9.90 7.18
N LEU A 129 15.08 -9.15 6.92
CA LEU A 129 14.49 -9.06 5.59
C LEU A 129 13.84 -7.71 5.31
N VAL A 130 13.62 -7.47 4.02
CA VAL A 130 12.72 -6.44 3.48
C VAL A 130 11.62 -7.16 2.72
N THR A 131 10.39 -6.71 2.88
CA THR A 131 9.21 -7.28 2.22
C THR A 131 8.53 -6.24 1.35
N ARG A 132 8.12 -6.67 0.15
CA ARG A 132 7.36 -5.88 -0.82
C ARG A 132 6.02 -6.56 -1.09
N GLY A 133 4.98 -5.76 -1.18
CA GLY A 133 3.63 -6.21 -1.49
C GLY A 133 3.40 -6.22 -3.00
N PHE A 134 2.53 -7.10 -3.48
CA PHE A 134 2.18 -7.24 -4.88
C PHE A 134 0.67 -7.35 -5.03
N VAL A 135 0.13 -6.71 -6.06
CA VAL A 135 -1.29 -6.75 -6.40
C VAL A 135 -1.49 -6.72 -7.91
N SER A 136 -2.46 -7.48 -8.41
CA SER A 136 -2.76 -7.61 -9.83
C SER A 136 -4.25 -7.49 -10.13
N PHE A 137 -4.59 -6.93 -11.29
CA PHE A 137 -5.97 -6.79 -11.76
C PHE A 137 -6.10 -7.26 -13.20
N ASP A 138 -7.09 -8.12 -13.49
CA ASP A 138 -7.45 -8.49 -14.86
C ASP A 138 -8.23 -7.36 -15.54
N ILE A 139 -7.55 -6.69 -16.47
CA ILE A 139 -8.07 -5.58 -17.26
C ILE A 139 -8.59 -6.02 -18.63
N SER A 140 -8.58 -7.32 -18.96
CA SER A 140 -9.04 -7.86 -20.25
C SER A 140 -10.51 -7.55 -20.55
N SER A 141 -11.30 -7.34 -19.50
CA SER A 141 -12.72 -7.04 -19.56
C SER A 141 -13.03 -5.54 -19.78
N LEU A 142 -12.01 -4.67 -19.87
CA LEU A 142 -12.21 -3.25 -20.13
C LEU A 142 -12.62 -3.00 -21.60
N PRO A 143 -13.56 -2.09 -21.86
CA PRO A 143 -13.98 -1.76 -23.21
C PRO A 143 -12.85 -1.08 -24.00
N LYS A 144 -12.40 -1.71 -25.08
CA LYS A 144 -11.29 -1.22 -25.92
C LYS A 144 -11.54 0.13 -26.61
N THR A 145 -12.80 0.55 -26.73
CA THR A 145 -13.22 1.75 -27.47
C THR A 145 -13.67 2.90 -26.56
N SER A 146 -13.72 2.70 -25.25
CA SER A 146 -14.18 3.74 -24.32
C SER A 146 -13.05 4.71 -23.98
N THR A 147 -13.41 5.97 -23.74
CA THR A 147 -12.44 6.95 -23.25
C THR A 147 -12.37 6.83 -21.73
N ILE A 148 -11.27 6.26 -21.24
CA ILE A 148 -10.99 6.20 -19.80
C ILE A 148 -10.67 7.61 -19.30
N THR A 149 -11.42 8.08 -18.32
CA THR A 149 -11.24 9.42 -17.72
C THR A 149 -10.42 9.36 -16.45
N GLU A 150 -10.59 8.33 -15.62
CA GLU A 150 -9.95 8.16 -14.32
C GLU A 150 -9.73 6.68 -14.02
N VAL A 151 -8.59 6.35 -13.41
CA VAL A 151 -8.37 5.02 -12.84
C VAL A 151 -7.72 5.16 -11.46
N THR A 152 -8.36 4.61 -10.44
CA THR A 152 -7.89 4.68 -9.06
C THR A 152 -7.58 3.29 -8.53
N LEU A 153 -6.33 3.06 -8.13
CA LEU A 153 -5.95 1.92 -7.31
C LEU A 153 -6.35 2.21 -5.86
N ARG A 154 -7.12 1.30 -5.25
CA ARG A 154 -7.57 1.41 -3.86
C ARG A 154 -7.12 0.18 -3.08
N LEU A 155 -6.35 0.41 -2.01
CA LEU A 155 -5.82 -0.63 -1.14
C LEU A 155 -6.18 -0.31 0.30
N TYR A 156 -6.73 -1.28 1.04
CA TYR A 156 -7.12 -1.07 2.43
C TYR A 156 -5.99 -1.48 3.37
N GLN A 157 -5.42 -0.51 4.08
CA GLN A 157 -4.43 -0.79 5.12
C GLN A 157 -5.16 -1.31 6.36
N ALA A 158 -4.99 -2.60 6.66
CA ALA A 158 -5.68 -3.29 7.75
C ALA A 158 -5.03 -3.01 9.12
N LYS A 159 -3.69 -2.98 9.16
CA LYS A 159 -2.92 -2.69 10.40
C LYS A 159 -1.47 -2.30 10.10
N THR A 160 -0.80 -1.87 11.16
CA THR A 160 0.61 -1.50 11.19
C THR A 160 1.28 -2.16 12.39
N VAL A 161 2.50 -2.68 12.20
CA VAL A 161 3.37 -3.20 13.27
C VAL A 161 4.66 -2.38 13.26
N GLY A 162 5.15 -1.97 14.43
CA GLY A 162 6.35 -1.13 14.55
C GLY A 162 6.11 0.31 14.06
N ASN A 163 7.14 0.91 13.44
CA ASN A 163 7.15 2.27 12.91
C ASN A 163 7.57 2.32 11.43
N PRO A 164 6.84 1.67 10.51
CA PRO A 164 7.27 1.54 9.11
C PRO A 164 7.31 2.87 8.35
N TYR A 165 6.45 3.82 8.70
CA TYR A 165 6.49 5.15 8.09
C TYR A 165 7.66 6.01 8.61
N GLY A 166 8.11 5.78 9.84
CA GLY A 166 9.28 6.46 10.39
C GLY A 166 10.60 5.87 9.91
N SER A 167 10.68 4.55 9.70
CA SER A 167 11.91 3.87 9.27
C SER A 167 12.02 3.71 7.75
N GLY A 168 10.90 3.46 7.07
CA GLY A 168 10.80 3.22 5.63
C GLY A 168 10.46 4.46 4.80
N GLY A 169 9.87 5.49 5.42
CA GLY A 169 9.41 6.71 4.74
C GLY A 169 8.00 6.56 4.20
N ASN A 170 7.76 6.99 2.94
CA ASN A 170 6.44 6.84 2.34
C ASN A 170 6.25 5.43 1.77
N LEU A 171 5.00 5.00 1.74
CA LEU A 171 4.58 3.83 0.99
C LEU A 171 4.33 4.26 -0.45
N ILE A 172 5.03 3.64 -1.39
CA ILE A 172 5.07 4.01 -2.81
C ILE A 172 4.69 2.83 -3.69
N VAL A 173 4.38 3.15 -4.95
CA VAL A 173 3.92 2.17 -5.95
C VAL A 173 4.86 2.18 -7.15
N ASP A 174 5.24 0.98 -7.58
CA ASP A 174 5.82 0.72 -8.89
C ASP A 174 4.77 0.06 -9.80
N HIS A 175 4.89 0.27 -11.11
CA HIS A 175 4.19 -0.48 -12.14
C HIS A 175 5.10 -1.59 -12.67
N LEU A 176 4.60 -2.82 -12.72
CA LEU A 176 5.38 -4.00 -13.12
C LEU A 176 4.69 -4.77 -14.23
N LYS A 177 5.47 -5.68 -14.79
CA LYS A 177 4.96 -6.85 -15.48
C LYS A 177 5.65 -8.08 -14.88
N PHE A 178 4.91 -8.84 -14.10
CA PHE A 178 5.26 -10.23 -13.81
C PHE A 178 4.27 -11.13 -14.56
N GLU A 179 4.67 -12.35 -14.90
CA GLU A 179 3.83 -13.21 -15.73
C GLU A 179 2.65 -13.78 -14.91
N ASP A 180 2.09 -14.92 -15.31
CA ASP A 180 0.88 -15.49 -14.71
C ASP A 180 1.05 -16.07 -13.29
N ASN A 181 2.21 -15.87 -12.66
CA ASN A 181 2.49 -16.34 -11.30
C ASN A 181 3.38 -15.32 -10.57
N LEU A 182 3.08 -15.05 -9.30
CA LEU A 182 3.96 -14.29 -8.42
C LEU A 182 4.99 -15.23 -7.78
N GLU A 183 6.25 -15.11 -8.19
CA GLU A 183 7.37 -15.91 -7.74
C GLU A 183 8.44 -15.09 -7.01
N ASN A 184 9.41 -15.79 -6.40
CA ASN A 184 10.46 -15.10 -5.65
C ASN A 184 11.34 -14.19 -6.53
N ALA A 185 11.51 -14.51 -7.82
CA ALA A 185 12.26 -13.68 -8.75
C ALA A 185 11.63 -12.29 -8.92
N ASP A 186 10.31 -12.18 -8.75
CA ASP A 186 9.57 -10.92 -8.88
C ASP A 186 9.89 -9.91 -7.78
N TYR A 187 10.42 -10.37 -6.63
CA TYR A 187 10.94 -9.48 -5.59
C TYR A 187 11.87 -8.43 -6.20
N GLY A 188 12.79 -8.86 -7.05
CA GLY A 188 13.81 -8.03 -7.70
C GLY A 188 13.51 -7.67 -9.15
N ALA A 189 12.32 -7.99 -9.67
CA ALA A 189 11.98 -7.69 -11.06
C ALA A 189 12.06 -6.18 -11.34
N PRO A 190 12.58 -5.78 -12.52
CA PRO A 190 12.61 -4.39 -12.92
C PRO A 190 11.18 -3.86 -13.10
N ALA A 191 10.91 -2.69 -12.54
CA ALA A 191 9.64 -2.01 -12.78
C ALA A 191 9.59 -1.46 -14.21
N LEU A 192 8.40 -1.49 -14.81
CA LEU A 192 8.11 -0.73 -16.03
C LEU A 192 8.21 0.77 -15.75
N LEU A 193 7.66 1.18 -14.60
CA LEU A 193 7.79 2.53 -14.07
C LEU A 193 7.98 2.45 -12.54
N SER A 194 9.11 2.93 -12.05
CA SER A 194 9.43 2.86 -10.62
C SER A 194 9.00 4.11 -9.87
N SER A 195 8.48 3.92 -8.65
CA SER A 195 8.15 4.95 -7.66
C SER A 195 7.28 6.06 -8.23
N PHE A 196 6.37 5.71 -9.14
CA PHE A 196 5.62 6.69 -9.93
C PHE A 196 4.61 7.45 -9.10
N ALA A 197 4.18 6.88 -7.97
CA ALA A 197 3.26 7.52 -7.06
C ALA A 197 3.49 7.16 -5.58
N THR A 198 3.06 8.06 -4.71
CA THR A 198 2.99 7.84 -3.26
C THR A 198 1.59 7.38 -2.88
N LEU A 199 1.47 6.17 -2.34
CA LEU A 199 0.21 5.58 -1.91
C LEU A 199 -0.22 6.07 -0.52
N SER A 200 0.72 6.17 0.42
CA SER A 200 0.43 6.62 1.79
C SER A 200 1.66 7.23 2.44
N THR A 201 1.43 8.22 3.31
CA THR A 201 2.44 8.87 4.15
C THR A 201 2.19 8.68 5.65
N ASN A 202 1.17 7.89 6.01
CA ASN A 202 0.75 7.74 7.40
C ASN A 202 0.25 6.32 7.73
N ALA A 203 0.25 6.00 9.01
CA ALA A 203 -0.11 4.68 9.53
C ALA A 203 -1.62 4.46 9.80
N ALA A 204 -2.50 5.37 9.37
CA ALA A 204 -3.92 5.24 9.62
C ALA A 204 -4.50 4.03 8.87
N VAL A 205 -5.38 3.29 9.55
CA VAL A 205 -6.13 2.14 9.03
C VAL A 205 -7.32 2.67 8.24
N GLU A 206 -7.18 2.68 6.91
CA GLU A 206 -8.15 3.26 5.98
C GLU A 206 -7.83 2.81 4.54
N TRP A 207 -8.71 3.21 3.61
CA TRP A 207 -8.42 3.13 2.18
C TRP A 207 -7.29 4.08 1.81
N LYS A 208 -6.28 3.55 1.12
CA LYS A 208 -5.21 4.29 0.46
C LYS A 208 -5.49 4.25 -1.03
N GLU A 209 -5.45 5.41 -1.67
CA GLU A 209 -5.89 5.59 -3.04
C GLU A 209 -4.85 6.36 -3.85
N VAL A 210 -4.66 5.97 -5.10
CA VAL A 210 -3.71 6.62 -6.01
C VAL A 210 -4.18 6.52 -7.46
N ASP A 211 -3.94 7.57 -8.25
CA ASP A 211 -4.23 7.58 -9.69
C ASP A 211 -3.21 6.69 -10.41
N VAL A 212 -3.71 5.74 -11.20
CA VAL A 212 -2.91 4.78 -11.99
C VAL A 212 -3.37 4.74 -13.45
N LYS A 213 -4.05 5.80 -13.92
CA LYS A 213 -4.60 5.86 -15.27
C LYS A 213 -3.54 5.65 -16.34
N SER A 214 -2.37 6.26 -16.20
CA SER A 214 -1.32 6.19 -17.22
C SER A 214 -0.81 4.77 -17.39
N GLU A 215 -0.67 4.04 -16.29
CA GLU A 215 -0.16 2.68 -16.20
C GLU A 215 -1.14 1.68 -16.83
N VAL A 216 -2.44 1.81 -16.51
CA VAL A 216 -3.48 0.98 -17.14
C VAL A 216 -3.61 1.28 -18.64
N MET A 217 -3.48 2.54 -19.04
CA MET A 217 -3.48 2.89 -20.47
C MET A 217 -2.24 2.33 -21.18
N ASP A 218 -1.06 2.33 -20.54
CA ASP A 218 0.14 1.69 -21.07
C ASP A 218 -0.08 0.18 -21.26
N ASP A 219 -0.64 -0.51 -20.26
CA ASP A 219 -0.95 -1.94 -20.34
C ASP A 219 -1.91 -2.27 -21.47
N LEU A 220 -2.99 -1.49 -21.63
CA LEU A 220 -3.93 -1.65 -22.74
C LEU A 220 -3.27 -1.43 -24.11
N SER A 221 -2.41 -0.40 -24.22
CA SER A 221 -1.71 -0.08 -25.47
C SER A 221 -0.69 -1.16 -25.87
N ASN A 222 -0.10 -1.82 -24.88
CA ASN A 222 0.83 -2.94 -25.07
C ASN A 222 0.14 -4.31 -25.06
N SER A 223 -1.20 -4.34 -25.10
CA SER A 223 -2.01 -5.58 -25.09
C SER A 223 -1.74 -6.51 -23.90
N ARG A 224 -1.38 -5.97 -22.74
CA ARG A 224 -1.28 -6.73 -21.50
C ARG A 224 -2.68 -6.95 -20.93
N SER A 225 -2.96 -8.16 -20.46
CA SER A 225 -4.24 -8.54 -19.84
C SER A 225 -4.32 -8.17 -18.36
N LEU A 226 -3.17 -7.95 -17.73
CA LEU A 226 -3.05 -7.63 -16.31
C LEU A 226 -2.46 -6.23 -16.15
N SER A 227 -2.91 -5.53 -15.12
CA SER A 227 -2.21 -4.37 -14.56
C SER A 227 -1.71 -4.73 -13.17
N GLN A 228 -0.40 -4.59 -12.96
CA GLN A 228 0.30 -5.17 -11.82
C GLN A 228 1.17 -4.14 -11.11
N TYR A 229 1.16 -4.19 -9.78
CA TYR A 229 1.80 -3.17 -8.96
C TYR A 229 2.59 -3.79 -7.81
N ARG A 230 3.71 -3.14 -7.47
CA ARG A 230 4.50 -3.46 -6.28
C ARG A 230 4.43 -2.31 -5.30
N ILE A 231 4.16 -2.65 -4.06
CA ILE A 231 3.94 -1.74 -2.95
C ILE A 231 5.12 -1.90 -2.02
N HIS A 232 5.86 -0.83 -1.81
CA HIS A 232 7.05 -0.87 -0.96
C HIS A 232 7.32 0.50 -0.33
N PHE A 233 8.23 0.54 0.62
CA PHE A 233 8.69 1.79 1.22
C PHE A 233 9.79 2.42 0.38
N ASN A 234 9.95 3.76 0.45
CA ASN A 234 11.08 4.45 -0.19
C ASN A 234 12.45 3.91 0.25
N THR A 235 12.56 3.55 1.53
CA THR A 235 13.80 3.07 2.13
C THR A 235 13.72 1.57 2.40
N GLU A 236 14.58 0.80 1.74
CA GLU A 236 14.52 -0.66 1.68
C GLU A 236 15.81 -1.34 2.12
N ASN A 237 16.29 -0.99 3.30
CA ASN A 237 17.35 -1.71 4.00
C ASN A 237 16.77 -2.54 5.15
N THR A 238 17.44 -3.63 5.50
CA THR A 238 17.14 -4.37 6.72
C THR A 238 17.47 -3.54 7.97
N GLY A 239 16.91 -3.94 9.10
CA GLY A 239 17.19 -3.39 10.42
C GLY A 239 15.92 -3.15 11.24
N GLY A 240 16.04 -2.47 12.37
CA GLY A 240 15.00 -2.46 13.39
C GLY A 240 15.17 -3.66 14.34
N ASP A 241 14.07 -4.18 14.87
CA ASP A 241 14.06 -5.37 15.72
C ASP A 241 13.53 -6.62 15.00
N VAL A 242 13.30 -7.70 15.74
CA VAL A 242 12.77 -8.97 15.20
C VAL A 242 11.27 -8.92 14.90
N ILE A 243 10.53 -8.00 15.54
CA ILE A 243 9.10 -7.80 15.30
C ILE A 243 8.93 -7.08 13.96
N GLY A 244 9.80 -6.11 13.71
CA GLY A 244 9.89 -5.35 12.48
C GLY A 244 8.90 -4.21 12.37
N ASP A 245 9.07 -3.49 11.28
CA ASP A 245 8.29 -2.34 10.88
C ASP A 245 7.54 -2.71 9.60
N PHE A 246 6.25 -3.04 9.70
CA PHE A 246 5.45 -3.54 8.58
C PHE A 246 4.07 -2.89 8.49
N VAL A 247 3.62 -2.66 7.27
CA VAL A 247 2.24 -2.39 6.93
C VAL A 247 1.61 -3.65 6.35
N TYR A 248 0.38 -3.92 6.77
CA TYR A 248 -0.44 -5.03 6.33
C TYR A 248 -1.63 -4.44 5.58
N ILE A 249 -1.74 -4.77 4.31
CA ILE A 249 -2.82 -4.38 3.40
C ILE A 249 -3.66 -5.63 3.14
N GLU A 250 -4.97 -5.47 3.10
CA GLU A 250 -5.88 -6.55 2.76
C GLU A 250 -5.57 -7.07 1.34
N SER A 251 -5.52 -8.39 1.18
CA SER A 251 -5.36 -9.05 -0.12
C SER A 251 -6.71 -9.48 -0.69
N ALA A 252 -6.74 -9.96 -1.94
CA ALA A 252 -7.95 -10.54 -2.51
C ALA A 252 -8.45 -11.81 -1.77
N ASP A 253 -7.57 -12.50 -1.01
CA ASP A 253 -7.98 -13.59 -0.12
C ASP A 253 -8.67 -13.11 1.17
N ASN A 254 -8.69 -11.81 1.43
CA ASN A 254 -9.33 -11.21 2.60
C ASN A 254 -8.85 -11.81 3.93
N SER A 255 -7.54 -12.11 4.02
CA SER A 255 -6.93 -12.81 5.16
C SER A 255 -6.94 -12.00 6.46
N GLU A 256 -7.06 -10.67 6.39
CA GLU A 256 -7.23 -9.79 7.56
C GLU A 256 -8.71 -9.62 7.94
N ALA A 257 -9.62 -10.25 7.19
CA ALA A 257 -11.06 -10.31 7.43
C ALA A 257 -11.76 -8.94 7.51
N THR A 258 -11.23 -7.92 6.81
CA THR A 258 -11.83 -6.57 6.80
C THR A 258 -13.01 -6.46 5.83
N GLY A 259 -13.07 -7.34 4.83
CA GLY A 259 -14.00 -7.26 3.69
C GLY A 259 -13.62 -6.20 2.65
N ASN A 260 -12.51 -5.50 2.85
CA ASN A 260 -12.05 -4.37 2.03
C ASN A 260 -10.90 -4.81 1.10
N THR A 261 -11.17 -5.77 0.21
CA THR A 261 -10.16 -6.31 -0.72
C THR A 261 -9.70 -5.27 -1.75
N PRO A 262 -8.51 -5.42 -2.37
CA PRO A 262 -7.99 -4.51 -3.39
C PRO A 262 -8.97 -4.23 -4.53
N GLN A 263 -8.99 -2.97 -4.99
CA GLN A 263 -9.86 -2.52 -6.07
C GLN A 263 -9.11 -1.67 -7.08
N LEU A 264 -9.44 -1.86 -8.36
CA LEU A 264 -9.13 -0.91 -9.43
C LEU A 264 -10.44 -0.31 -9.91
N VAL A 265 -10.63 0.99 -9.69
CA VAL A 265 -11.87 1.71 -10.03
C VAL A 265 -11.64 2.55 -11.28
N ILE A 266 -12.38 2.26 -12.34
CA ILE A 266 -12.27 2.89 -13.65
C ILE A 266 -13.51 3.74 -13.89
N LYS A 267 -13.34 4.99 -14.34
CA LYS A 267 -14.40 5.82 -14.90
C LYS A 267 -14.16 6.04 -16.40
N TYR A 268 -15.22 5.96 -17.19
CA TYR A 268 -15.16 6.04 -18.64
C TYR A 268 -16.48 6.55 -19.25
N TYR A 269 -16.48 6.91 -20.53
CA TYR A 269 -17.69 7.16 -21.31
C TYR A 269 -17.61 6.50 -22.69
#